data_AF-A0A936L5L9-F1
#
_entry.id   AF-A0A936L5L9-F1
#
_cell.length_a   1.000
_cell.length_b   1.000
_cell.length_c   1.000
_cell.angle_alpha   90.00
_cell.angle_beta   90.00
_cell.angle_gamma   90.00
#
_symmetry.space_group_name_H-M   'P 1'
#
loop_
_entity.id
_entity.type
_entity.pdbx_description
1 polymer ?
#
loop_
_entity_poly.entity_id
_entity_poly.type
_entity_poly.pdbx_seq_one_letter_code
_entity_poly.pdbx_strand_id
1 'polypeptide(L)'
;MNKELKFWLFISRRLPNWKVSTVFLNRIVIPFYNRKRRPDVICNVSGSEMELRPYEFLDAALLFYPHIYDAKEINYASTLVQKDWIFVDVGAHIGFYSITFSKKLKEGRVIAIEADPGNAGRFKKNLTLNPGITNIELVERGVSDKIEVLSLGISTTGNTSGNSFLSTSSKRIDIQCQPLLEIVQNQNCQKINFLKIDIEGFEFRVFKQFFSTAPKSIFPEWILVEDNPTLVQEGNAIDLLLAHGYLLYKDFGLNKLMKHSA
;
A
#
# COMPACT_ATOMS: atom_id res chain seq x y z
N MET A 1 -16.63 -8.82 -19.15
CA MET A 1 -16.55 -7.33 -19.11
C MET A 1 -17.52 -6.69 -20.09
N ASN A 2 -18.34 -5.72 -19.63
CA ASN A 2 -19.36 -5.01 -20.43
C ASN A 2 -18.72 -4.10 -21.52
N LYS A 3 -19.40 -3.90 -22.67
CA LYS A 3 -18.97 -3.04 -23.79
C LYS A 3 -18.60 -1.61 -23.37
N GLU A 4 -19.38 -0.98 -22.50
CA GLU A 4 -19.14 0.36 -21.96
C GLU A 4 -17.84 0.43 -21.17
N LEU A 5 -17.55 -0.57 -20.32
CA LEU A 5 -16.29 -0.61 -19.59
C LEU A 5 -15.11 -0.81 -20.54
N LYS A 6 -15.22 -1.72 -21.51
CA LYS A 6 -14.18 -1.92 -22.54
C LYS A 6 -13.85 -0.62 -23.27
N PHE A 7 -14.87 0.16 -23.64
CA PHE A 7 -14.70 1.47 -24.28
C PHE A 7 -13.93 2.45 -23.39
N TRP A 8 -14.34 2.61 -22.13
CA TRP A 8 -13.64 3.53 -21.24
C TRP A 8 -12.21 3.10 -20.94
N LEU A 9 -11.96 1.81 -20.73
CA LEU A 9 -10.61 1.28 -20.52
C LEU A 9 -9.71 1.45 -21.75
N PHE A 10 -10.29 1.34 -22.96
CA PHE A 10 -9.54 1.59 -24.19
C PHE A 10 -9.01 3.03 -24.24
N ILE A 11 -9.82 4.00 -23.83
CA ILE A 11 -9.44 5.42 -23.80
C ILE A 11 -8.51 5.70 -22.63
N SER A 12 -8.94 5.38 -21.41
CA SER A 12 -8.27 5.79 -20.17
C SER A 12 -6.84 5.23 -20.06
N ARG A 13 -6.63 3.97 -20.47
CA ARG A 13 -5.31 3.32 -20.43
C ARG A 13 -4.33 3.77 -21.52
N ARG A 14 -4.77 4.64 -22.44
CA ARG A 14 -3.91 5.25 -23.48
C ARG A 14 -3.55 6.70 -23.18
N LEU A 15 -4.13 7.29 -22.14
CA LEU A 15 -3.83 8.67 -21.79
C LEU A 15 -2.38 8.79 -21.30
N PRO A 16 -1.68 9.88 -21.65
CA PRO A 16 -0.33 10.13 -21.16
C PRO A 16 -0.33 10.35 -19.65
N ASN A 17 0.81 10.09 -19.00
CA ASN A 17 1.02 10.35 -17.58
C ASN A 17 1.19 11.85 -17.29
N TRP A 18 0.11 12.60 -17.46
CA TRP A 18 -0.01 14.02 -17.15
C TRP A 18 -1.02 14.22 -16.02
N LYS A 19 -0.79 15.23 -15.16
CA LYS A 19 -1.73 15.58 -14.09
C LYS A 19 -3.16 15.82 -14.61
N VAL A 20 -3.29 16.41 -15.80
CA VAL A 20 -4.61 16.65 -16.42
C VAL A 20 -5.34 15.35 -16.78
N SER A 21 -4.62 14.28 -17.11
CA SER A 21 -5.21 12.98 -17.44
C SER A 21 -5.93 12.39 -16.24
N THR A 22 -5.28 12.35 -15.07
CA THR A 22 -5.88 11.79 -13.84
C THR A 22 -7.02 12.67 -13.34
N VAL A 23 -6.89 14.00 -13.45
CA VAL A 23 -7.99 14.93 -13.11
C VAL A 23 -9.22 14.68 -13.99
N PHE A 24 -9.04 14.55 -15.31
CA PHE A 24 -10.14 14.25 -16.22
C PHE A 24 -10.79 12.90 -15.90
N LEU A 25 -10.00 11.86 -15.65
CA LEU A 25 -10.51 10.54 -15.32
C LEU A 25 -11.30 10.54 -14.00
N ASN A 26 -10.76 11.15 -12.95
CA ASN A 26 -11.36 11.18 -11.62
C ASN A 26 -12.58 12.11 -11.53
N ARG A 27 -12.60 13.21 -12.28
CA ARG A 27 -13.72 14.18 -12.22
C ARG A 27 -14.83 13.91 -13.22
N ILE A 28 -14.54 13.24 -14.34
CA ILE A 28 -15.51 13.06 -15.44
C ILE A 28 -15.77 11.58 -15.71
N VAL A 29 -14.75 10.82 -16.10
CA VAL A 29 -14.94 9.46 -16.63
C VAL A 29 -15.44 8.49 -15.56
N ILE A 30 -14.78 8.44 -14.40
CA ILE A 30 -15.11 7.52 -13.31
C ILE A 30 -16.49 7.85 -12.72
N PRO A 31 -16.81 9.12 -12.37
CA PRO A 31 -18.15 9.49 -11.91
C PRO A 31 -19.24 9.16 -12.94
N PHE A 32 -18.99 9.46 -14.22
CA PHE A 32 -19.95 9.12 -15.27
C PHE A 32 -20.12 7.60 -15.39
N TYR A 33 -19.04 6.82 -15.34
CA TYR A 33 -19.13 5.37 -15.38
C TYR A 33 -19.94 4.82 -14.18
N ASN A 34 -19.74 5.38 -12.99
CA ASN A 34 -20.41 4.97 -11.76
C ASN A 34 -21.81 5.58 -11.54
N ARG A 35 -22.36 6.33 -12.52
CA ARG A 35 -23.75 6.84 -12.48
C ARG A 35 -24.82 5.75 -12.31
N LYS A 36 -24.45 4.48 -12.51
CA LYS A 36 -25.27 3.29 -12.26
C LYS A 36 -24.43 2.25 -11.53
N ARG A 37 -25.10 1.38 -10.76
CA ARG A 37 -24.44 0.29 -10.02
C ARG A 37 -23.59 -0.57 -10.95
N ARG A 38 -22.34 -0.82 -10.54
CA ARG A 38 -21.38 -1.66 -11.27
C ARG A 38 -21.02 -2.89 -10.44
N PRO A 39 -20.91 -4.07 -11.08
CA PRO A 39 -20.33 -5.23 -10.41
C PRO A 39 -18.82 -5.04 -10.25
N ASP A 40 -18.24 -5.82 -9.36
CA ASP A 40 -16.81 -6.00 -9.23
C ASP A 40 -16.26 -6.59 -10.54
N VAL A 41 -15.02 -6.23 -10.88
CA VAL A 41 -14.39 -6.55 -12.17
C VAL A 41 -13.05 -7.19 -11.94
N ILE A 42 -12.84 -8.37 -12.51
CA ILE A 42 -11.51 -8.95 -12.65
C ILE A 42 -10.87 -8.38 -13.91
N CYS A 43 -9.70 -7.78 -13.77
CA CYS A 43 -8.92 -7.30 -14.90
C CYS A 43 -7.42 -7.36 -14.65
N ASN A 44 -6.66 -7.34 -15.76
CA ASN A 44 -5.23 -7.23 -15.71
C ASN A 44 -4.78 -5.82 -15.29
N VAL A 45 -4.02 -5.77 -14.20
CA VAL A 45 -3.34 -4.59 -13.64
C VAL A 45 -1.85 -4.88 -13.64
N SER A 46 -1.11 -4.23 -14.53
CA SER A 46 0.36 -4.38 -14.62
C SER A 46 0.84 -5.84 -14.68
N GLY A 47 0.11 -6.68 -15.42
CA GLY A 47 0.43 -8.10 -15.60
C GLY A 47 -0.10 -9.04 -14.50
N SER A 48 -0.89 -8.57 -13.54
CA SER A 48 -1.58 -9.39 -12.53
C SER A 48 -3.09 -9.32 -12.72
N GLU A 49 -3.81 -10.42 -12.50
CA GLU A 49 -5.27 -10.35 -12.41
C GLU A 49 -5.68 -9.85 -11.03
N MET A 50 -6.53 -8.84 -10.96
CA MET A 50 -7.03 -8.28 -9.70
C MET A 50 -8.55 -8.05 -9.78
N GLU A 51 -9.25 -8.33 -8.70
CA GLU A 51 -10.65 -7.94 -8.52
C GLU A 51 -10.74 -6.51 -7.98
N LEU A 52 -11.33 -5.64 -8.79
CA LEU A 52 -11.48 -4.21 -8.53
C LEU A 52 -12.95 -3.81 -8.50
N ARG A 53 -13.29 -2.92 -7.57
CA ARG A 53 -14.60 -2.29 -7.42
C ARG A 53 -14.55 -0.93 -8.09
N PRO A 54 -15.27 -0.71 -9.20
CA PRO A 54 -15.16 0.54 -9.95
C PRO A 54 -15.55 1.80 -9.17
N TYR A 55 -16.30 1.63 -8.07
CA TYR A 55 -16.78 2.70 -7.19
C TYR A 55 -15.86 2.97 -6.00
N GLU A 56 -14.86 2.12 -5.76
CA GLU A 56 -13.84 2.34 -4.74
C GLU A 56 -12.70 3.16 -5.36
N PHE A 57 -12.18 4.16 -4.63
CA PHE A 57 -11.32 5.19 -5.19
C PHE A 57 -10.00 4.63 -5.75
N LEU A 58 -9.28 3.83 -4.96
CA LEU A 58 -8.00 3.24 -5.36
C LEU A 58 -8.21 2.18 -6.43
N ASP A 59 -9.22 1.33 -6.27
CA ASP A 59 -9.61 0.33 -7.26
C ASP A 59 -9.94 0.96 -8.62
N ALA A 60 -10.63 2.09 -8.63
CA ALA A 60 -10.94 2.83 -9.84
C ALA A 60 -9.66 3.35 -10.51
N ALA A 61 -8.68 3.82 -9.73
CA ALA A 61 -7.37 4.20 -10.26
C ALA A 61 -6.66 3.02 -10.93
N LEU A 62 -6.60 1.87 -10.26
CA LEU A 62 -6.02 0.64 -10.81
C LEU A 62 -6.80 0.09 -12.02
N LEU A 63 -8.11 0.31 -12.06
CA LEU A 63 -8.94 -0.12 -13.17
C LEU A 63 -8.70 0.76 -14.40
N PHE A 64 -8.85 2.08 -14.26
CA PHE A 64 -8.88 3.02 -15.38
C PHE A 64 -7.49 3.51 -15.81
N TYR A 65 -6.53 3.67 -14.91
CA TYR A 65 -5.21 4.24 -15.23
C TYR A 65 -4.05 3.59 -14.44
N PRO A 66 -3.91 2.26 -14.45
CA PRO A 66 -2.87 1.57 -13.68
C PRO A 66 -1.44 1.92 -14.11
N HIS A 67 -1.26 2.42 -15.34
CA HIS A 67 0.04 2.87 -15.86
C HIS A 67 0.44 4.27 -15.35
N ILE A 68 -0.45 4.95 -14.64
CA ILE A 68 -0.22 6.27 -14.04
C ILE A 68 -0.16 6.17 -12.51
N TYR A 69 -1.07 5.41 -11.91
CA TYR A 69 -1.16 5.23 -10.45
C TYR A 69 0.17 4.71 -9.90
N ASP A 70 0.81 5.52 -9.04
CA ASP A 70 2.12 5.30 -8.41
C ASP A 70 3.23 4.82 -9.35
N ALA A 71 3.11 5.09 -10.65
CA ALA A 71 4.00 4.53 -11.65
C ALA A 71 5.45 5.01 -11.45
N LYS A 72 5.65 6.23 -10.96
CA LYS A 72 7.01 6.79 -10.76
C LYS A 72 7.76 6.06 -9.66
N GLU A 73 7.12 5.89 -8.51
CA GLU A 73 7.72 5.23 -7.35
C GLU A 73 7.86 3.72 -7.57
N ILE A 74 6.85 3.04 -8.11
CA ILE A 74 6.91 1.60 -8.40
C ILE A 74 8.01 1.31 -9.42
N ASN A 75 8.08 2.06 -10.52
CA ASN A 75 9.12 1.85 -11.53
C ASN A 75 10.51 2.09 -10.94
N TYR A 76 10.68 3.14 -10.13
CA TYR A 76 11.97 3.45 -9.53
C TYR A 76 12.38 2.39 -8.50
N ALA A 77 11.52 2.07 -7.54
CA ALA A 77 11.77 1.03 -6.56
C ALA A 77 12.02 -0.33 -7.21
N SER A 78 11.35 -0.65 -8.32
CA SER A 78 11.58 -1.88 -9.10
C SER A 78 13.00 -1.97 -9.71
N THR A 79 13.71 -0.85 -9.87
CA THR A 79 15.13 -0.86 -10.30
C THR A 79 16.10 -1.17 -9.17
N LEU A 80 15.67 -1.00 -7.92
CA LEU A 80 16.49 -1.22 -6.73
C LEU A 80 16.36 -2.65 -6.22
N VAL A 81 15.14 -3.20 -6.26
CA VAL A 81 14.81 -4.50 -5.68
C VAL A 81 15.59 -5.63 -6.36
N GLN A 82 16.24 -6.47 -5.54
CA GLN A 82 16.94 -7.67 -5.98
C GLN A 82 16.10 -8.93 -5.71
N LYS A 83 16.43 -10.02 -6.40
CA LYS A 83 15.60 -11.23 -6.43
C LYS A 83 15.47 -11.95 -5.08
N ASP A 84 16.43 -11.77 -4.18
CA ASP A 84 16.58 -12.44 -2.87
C ASP A 84 16.15 -11.55 -1.70
N TRP A 85 15.60 -10.37 -1.98
CA TRP A 85 15.23 -9.40 -0.95
C TRP A 85 13.96 -9.79 -0.18
N ILE A 86 13.90 -9.32 1.07
CA ILE A 86 12.67 -9.31 1.86
C ILE A 86 12.02 -7.93 1.74
N PHE A 87 10.81 -7.91 1.18
CA PHE A 87 9.96 -6.73 1.07
C PHE A 87 8.88 -6.78 2.15
N VAL A 88 8.74 -5.72 2.95
CA VAL A 88 7.67 -5.59 3.95
C VAL A 88 6.70 -4.51 3.47
N ASP A 89 5.42 -4.85 3.35
CA ASP A 89 4.35 -3.96 2.89
C ASP A 89 3.39 -3.71 4.05
N VAL A 90 3.47 -2.54 4.68
CA VAL A 90 2.60 -2.13 5.79
C VAL A 90 1.49 -1.24 5.25
N GLY A 91 0.24 -1.64 5.51
CA GLY A 91 -0.93 -1.07 4.81
C GLY A 91 -1.02 -1.63 3.39
N ALA A 92 -0.99 -2.97 3.29
CA ALA A 92 -0.94 -3.65 2.00
C ALA A 92 -2.25 -3.56 1.20
N HIS A 93 -3.36 -3.17 1.84
CA HIS A 93 -4.69 -3.00 1.25
C HIS A 93 -5.12 -4.26 0.48
N ILE A 94 -5.43 -4.14 -0.82
CA ILE A 94 -5.79 -5.29 -1.66
C ILE A 94 -4.58 -5.99 -2.31
N GLY A 95 -3.37 -5.64 -1.90
CA GLY A 95 -2.13 -6.32 -2.28
C GLY A 95 -1.49 -5.81 -3.58
N PHE A 96 -1.80 -4.61 -4.05
CA PHE A 96 -1.24 -4.09 -5.31
C PHE A 96 0.29 -4.01 -5.29
N TYR A 97 0.89 -3.42 -4.26
CA TYR A 97 2.34 -3.34 -4.09
C TYR A 97 2.94 -4.72 -3.86
N SER A 98 2.44 -5.44 -2.87
CA SER A 98 2.85 -6.81 -2.56
C SER A 98 2.90 -7.74 -3.79
N ILE A 99 1.84 -7.79 -4.60
CA ILE A 99 1.77 -8.61 -5.83
C ILE A 99 2.73 -8.10 -6.91
N THR A 100 2.93 -6.80 -7.01
CA THR A 100 3.85 -6.19 -7.99
C THR A 100 5.30 -6.56 -7.66
N PHE A 101 5.72 -6.41 -6.40
CA PHE A 101 7.08 -6.67 -5.97
C PHE A 101 7.38 -8.17 -5.83
N SER A 102 6.42 -9.01 -5.44
CA SER A 102 6.63 -10.47 -5.33
C SER A 102 7.14 -11.11 -6.62
N LYS A 103 6.69 -10.59 -7.78
CA LYS A 103 7.15 -11.05 -9.10
C LYS A 103 8.64 -10.82 -9.36
N LYS A 104 9.25 -9.84 -8.68
CA LYS A 104 10.68 -9.53 -8.76
C LYS A 104 11.51 -10.36 -7.78
N LEU A 105 10.91 -10.76 -6.64
CA LEU A 105 11.55 -11.48 -5.55
C LEU A 105 11.57 -13.00 -5.79
N LYS A 106 12.28 -13.48 -6.82
CA LYS A 106 12.29 -14.91 -7.19
C LYS A 106 12.84 -15.85 -6.10
N GLU A 107 13.77 -15.36 -5.28
CA GLU A 107 14.43 -16.07 -4.19
C GLU A 107 14.14 -15.43 -2.83
N GLY A 108 13.40 -14.32 -2.84
CA GLY A 108 12.98 -13.57 -1.66
C GLY A 108 11.50 -13.75 -1.36
N ARG A 109 10.97 -12.89 -0.50
CA ARG A 109 9.57 -12.95 -0.08
C ARG A 109 9.00 -11.58 0.28
N VAL A 110 7.67 -11.51 0.31
CA VAL A 110 6.91 -10.37 0.79
C VAL A 110 6.24 -10.73 2.11
N ILE A 111 6.40 -9.87 3.12
CA ILE A 111 5.59 -9.88 4.34
C ILE A 111 4.61 -8.71 4.22
N ALA A 112 3.35 -9.01 3.95
CA ALA A 112 2.32 -8.02 3.74
C ALA A 112 1.41 -7.92 4.97
N ILE A 113 1.20 -6.72 5.48
CA ILE A 113 0.45 -6.47 6.71
C ILE A 113 -0.75 -5.59 6.37
N GLU A 114 -1.94 -6.10 6.63
CA GLU A 114 -3.20 -5.39 6.38
C GLU A 114 -4.11 -5.44 7.61
N ALA A 115 -4.56 -4.26 8.04
CA ALA A 115 -5.37 -4.08 9.23
C ALA A 115 -6.85 -4.39 8.99
N ASP A 116 -7.43 -3.97 7.87
CA ASP A 116 -8.85 -4.15 7.57
C ASP A 116 -9.12 -5.58 7.07
N PRO A 117 -9.92 -6.39 7.80
CA PRO A 117 -10.28 -7.74 7.37
C PRO A 117 -10.99 -7.78 6.01
N GLY A 118 -11.72 -6.71 5.65
CA GLY A 118 -12.36 -6.55 4.35
C GLY A 118 -11.34 -6.43 3.21
N ASN A 119 -10.32 -5.60 3.39
CA ASN A 119 -9.22 -5.47 2.42
C ASN A 119 -8.37 -6.75 2.37
N ALA A 120 -8.04 -7.34 3.52
CA ALA A 120 -7.31 -8.60 3.59
C ALA A 120 -8.05 -9.76 2.88
N GLY A 121 -9.38 -9.85 3.05
CA GLY A 121 -10.19 -10.81 2.32
C GLY A 121 -10.13 -10.62 0.79
N ARG A 122 -10.11 -9.37 0.33
CA ARG A 122 -9.92 -9.05 -1.10
C ARG A 122 -8.50 -9.36 -1.58
N PHE A 123 -7.49 -9.10 -0.76
CA PHE A 123 -6.11 -9.47 -1.05
C PHE A 123 -5.98 -10.99 -1.21
N LYS A 124 -6.51 -11.79 -0.28
CA LYS A 124 -6.56 -13.26 -0.43
C LYS A 124 -7.17 -13.68 -1.77
N LYS A 125 -8.28 -13.06 -2.17
CA LYS A 125 -8.90 -13.32 -3.47
C LYS A 125 -7.96 -12.95 -4.64
N ASN A 126 -7.29 -11.81 -4.58
CA ASN A 126 -6.29 -11.44 -5.59
C ASN A 126 -5.12 -12.43 -5.64
N LEU A 127 -4.70 -13.02 -4.52
CA LEU A 127 -3.71 -14.11 -4.53
C LEU A 127 -4.24 -15.36 -5.24
N THR A 128 -5.51 -15.74 -5.02
CA THR A 128 -6.10 -16.89 -5.75
C THR A 128 -6.19 -16.67 -7.25
N LEU A 129 -6.30 -15.42 -7.72
CA LEU A 129 -6.27 -15.07 -9.14
C LEU A 129 -4.86 -15.14 -9.76
N ASN A 130 -3.81 -15.22 -8.94
CA ASN A 130 -2.41 -15.26 -9.37
C ASN A 130 -1.68 -16.47 -8.76
N PRO A 131 -2.05 -17.72 -9.12
CA PRO A 131 -1.55 -18.93 -8.46
C PRO A 131 -0.03 -19.15 -8.57
N GLY A 132 0.65 -18.46 -9.49
CA GLY A 132 2.11 -18.48 -9.58
C GLY A 132 2.84 -17.62 -8.55
N ILE A 133 2.12 -16.87 -7.72
CA ILE A 133 2.68 -16.06 -6.63
C ILE A 133 2.60 -16.87 -5.34
N THR A 134 3.75 -17.35 -4.87
CA THR A 134 3.84 -18.26 -3.71
C THR A 134 4.71 -17.69 -2.57
N ASN A 135 5.29 -16.52 -2.77
CA ASN A 135 6.27 -15.89 -1.89
C ASN A 135 5.69 -14.66 -1.15
N ILE A 136 4.37 -14.66 -0.88
CA ILE A 136 3.70 -13.61 -0.09
C ILE A 136 3.10 -14.24 1.16
N GLU A 137 3.48 -13.71 2.31
CA GLU A 137 2.86 -14.00 3.62
C GLU A 137 1.96 -12.82 4.01
N LEU A 138 0.65 -13.07 4.14
CA LEU A 138 -0.32 -12.05 4.55
C LEU A 138 -0.58 -12.14 6.06
N VAL A 139 -0.32 -11.04 6.77
CA VAL A 139 -0.57 -10.86 8.20
C VAL A 139 -1.77 -9.93 8.39
N GLU A 140 -2.85 -10.48 8.93
CA GLU A 140 -4.11 -9.77 9.18
C GLU A 140 -4.08 -9.10 10.57
N ARG A 141 -3.26 -8.06 10.70
CA ARG A 141 -3.06 -7.29 11.93
C ARG A 141 -2.84 -5.81 11.62
N GLY A 142 -3.24 -4.95 12.55
CA GLY A 142 -2.78 -3.56 12.55
C GLY A 142 -1.35 -3.46 13.08
N VAL A 143 -0.67 -2.37 12.73
CA VAL A 143 0.64 -2.04 13.28
C VAL A 143 0.49 -0.86 14.22
N SER A 144 0.97 -1.00 15.46
CA SER A 144 0.99 0.07 16.48
C SER A 144 2.34 0.09 17.19
N ASP A 145 2.51 0.98 18.18
CA ASP A 145 3.67 1.01 19.08
C ASP A 145 3.61 -0.02 20.21
N LYS A 146 2.49 -0.73 20.37
CA LYS A 146 2.30 -1.74 21.41
C LYS A 146 1.26 -2.78 20.98
N ILE A 147 1.18 -3.87 21.74
CA ILE A 147 0.10 -4.85 21.59
C ILE A 147 -1.17 -4.22 22.18
N GLU A 148 -2.15 -3.94 21.32
CA GLU A 148 -3.42 -3.34 21.73
C GLU A 148 -4.53 -3.66 20.75
N VAL A 149 -5.76 -3.29 21.11
CA VAL A 149 -6.90 -3.28 20.20
C VAL A 149 -7.22 -1.82 19.89
N LEU A 150 -7.17 -1.44 18.62
CA LEU A 150 -7.55 -0.11 18.14
C LEU A 150 -8.78 -0.21 17.27
N SER A 151 -9.72 0.73 17.44
CA SER A 151 -10.88 0.82 16.58
C SER A 151 -10.48 1.55 15.28
N LEU A 152 -10.41 0.84 14.17
CA LEU A 152 -10.16 1.39 12.83
C LEU A 152 -11.42 2.07 12.31
N GLY A 153 -11.34 3.34 11.92
CA GLY A 153 -12.45 4.04 11.29
C GLY A 153 -12.56 3.66 9.82
N ILE A 154 -13.74 3.17 9.42
CA ILE A 154 -14.03 2.78 8.04
C ILE A 154 -14.55 3.98 7.27
N SER A 155 -13.87 4.32 6.18
CA SER A 155 -14.27 5.38 5.27
C SER A 155 -15.65 5.07 4.67
N THR A 156 -16.57 6.03 4.80
CA THR A 156 -17.95 5.93 4.28
C THR A 156 -18.10 6.59 2.90
N THR A 157 -17.06 7.27 2.42
CA THR A 157 -17.06 7.97 1.11
C THR A 157 -16.71 7.06 -0.06
N GLY A 158 -16.51 5.76 0.19
CA GLY A 158 -16.11 4.78 -0.82
C GLY A 158 -14.61 4.70 -1.07
N ASN A 159 -13.77 5.41 -0.30
CA ASN A 159 -12.32 5.25 -0.37
C ASN A 159 -11.82 4.40 0.82
N THR A 160 -11.73 3.08 0.66
CA THR A 160 -11.30 2.18 1.76
C THR A 160 -9.78 2.16 1.93
N SER A 161 -9.00 2.79 1.05
CA SER A 161 -7.58 3.04 1.30
C SER A 161 -7.41 4.01 2.48
N GLY A 162 -8.30 5.00 2.60
CA GLY A 162 -8.32 5.98 3.70
C GLY A 162 -8.86 5.46 5.04
N ASN A 163 -8.88 4.14 5.27
CA ASN A 163 -9.25 3.58 6.56
C ASN A 163 -8.10 3.84 7.54
N SER A 164 -8.38 4.57 8.61
CA SER A 164 -7.35 5.03 9.55
C SER A 164 -7.83 4.89 10.99
N PHE A 165 -6.89 4.62 11.90
CA PHE A 165 -7.15 4.69 13.35
C PHE A 165 -7.47 6.13 13.80
N LEU A 166 -7.04 7.13 13.01
CA LEU A 166 -7.26 8.55 13.24
C LEU A 166 -8.59 9.07 12.68
N SER A 167 -9.31 8.24 11.91
CA SER A 167 -10.58 8.62 11.29
C SER A 167 -11.66 8.93 12.33
N THR A 168 -12.47 9.96 12.09
CA THR A 168 -13.66 10.30 12.90
C THR A 168 -14.93 9.61 12.42
N SER A 169 -14.82 8.57 11.59
CA SER A 169 -15.97 7.81 11.08
C SER A 169 -16.78 7.18 12.22
N SER A 170 -18.11 7.21 12.08
CA SER A 170 -19.04 6.53 12.98
C SER A 170 -19.03 5.02 12.80
N LYS A 171 -18.61 4.52 11.62
CA LYS A 171 -18.41 3.10 11.37
C LYS A 171 -16.98 2.74 11.75
N ARG A 172 -16.82 1.96 12.82
CA ARG A 172 -15.52 1.48 13.29
C ARG A 172 -15.52 -0.03 13.43
N ILE A 173 -14.34 -0.63 13.32
CA ILE A 173 -14.10 -2.05 13.59
C ILE A 173 -12.88 -2.19 14.50
N ASP A 174 -12.92 -3.13 15.44
CA ASP A 174 -11.81 -3.35 16.37
C ASP A 174 -10.75 -4.24 15.74
N ILE A 175 -9.51 -3.75 15.71
CA ILE A 175 -8.36 -4.40 15.10
C ILE A 175 -7.31 -4.72 16.15
N GLN A 176 -6.87 -5.98 16.17
CA GLN A 176 -5.69 -6.38 16.94
C GLN A 176 -4.44 -5.79 16.29
N CYS A 177 -3.70 -4.99 17.05
CA CYS A 177 -2.49 -4.32 16.63
C CYS A 177 -1.28 -4.83 17.39
N GLN A 178 -0.12 -4.86 16.74
CA GLN A 178 1.15 -5.27 17.33
C GLN A 178 2.30 -4.38 16.84
N PRO A 179 3.43 -4.31 17.56
CA PRO A 179 4.65 -3.65 17.08
C PRO A 179 5.18 -4.26 15.78
N LEU A 180 5.64 -3.42 14.86
CA LEU A 180 6.21 -3.86 13.58
C LEU A 180 7.32 -4.90 13.78
N LEU A 181 8.20 -4.68 14.76
CA LEU A 181 9.30 -5.58 15.09
C LEU A 181 8.80 -6.98 15.46
N GLU A 182 7.76 -7.08 16.30
CA GLU A 182 7.18 -8.36 16.71
C GLU A 182 6.56 -9.07 15.50
N ILE A 183 5.83 -8.35 14.66
CA ILE A 183 5.20 -8.93 13.47
C ILE A 183 6.25 -9.55 12.55
N VAL A 184 7.33 -8.81 12.22
CA VAL A 184 8.37 -9.33 11.31
C VAL A 184 9.16 -10.47 11.96
N GLN A 185 9.43 -10.41 13.27
CA GLN A 185 10.09 -11.50 13.99
C GLN A 185 9.24 -12.77 14.04
N ASN A 186 7.92 -12.66 14.22
CA ASN A 186 7.00 -13.79 14.17
C ASN A 186 6.97 -14.47 12.79
N GLN A 187 7.35 -13.75 11.73
CA GLN A 187 7.55 -14.31 10.39
C GLN A 187 8.99 -14.82 10.17
N ASN A 188 9.80 -14.96 11.21
CA ASN A 188 11.22 -15.33 11.13
C ASN A 188 12.05 -14.38 10.25
N CYS A 189 11.69 -13.09 10.21
CA CYS A 189 12.42 -12.07 9.45
C CYS A 189 13.55 -11.47 10.31
N GLN A 190 14.79 -11.61 9.84
CA GLN A 190 15.98 -11.08 10.53
C GLN A 190 16.56 -9.83 9.86
N LYS A 191 16.11 -9.51 8.64
CA LYS A 191 16.55 -8.37 7.84
C LYS A 191 15.39 -7.86 6.99
N ILE A 192 15.25 -6.55 6.88
CA ILE A 192 14.32 -5.92 5.95
C ILE A 192 15.14 -5.22 4.87
N ASN A 193 15.00 -5.63 3.62
CA ASN A 193 15.68 -4.94 2.52
C ASN A 193 14.88 -3.72 2.05
N PHE A 194 13.55 -3.85 2.00
CA PHE A 194 12.68 -2.77 1.56
C PHE A 194 11.41 -2.77 2.41
N LEU A 195 11.11 -1.65 3.05
CA LEU A 195 9.87 -1.42 3.77
C LEU A 195 9.03 -0.39 2.99
N LYS A 196 7.80 -0.73 2.64
CA LYS A 196 6.77 0.25 2.29
C LYS A 196 5.85 0.42 3.49
N ILE A 197 5.53 1.65 3.86
CA ILE A 197 4.58 1.95 4.94
C ILE A 197 3.70 3.14 4.55
N ASP A 198 2.40 2.90 4.60
CA ASP A 198 1.34 3.85 4.30
C ASP A 198 0.13 3.34 5.09
N ILE A 199 -0.05 3.93 6.27
CA ILE A 199 -1.06 3.57 7.27
C ILE A 199 -1.81 4.82 7.74
N GLU A 200 -1.92 5.80 6.85
CA GLU A 200 -2.82 6.95 6.96
C GLU A 200 -2.61 7.73 8.27
N GLY A 201 -1.34 8.05 8.58
CA GLY A 201 -0.94 8.95 9.66
C GLY A 201 -0.36 8.30 10.92
N PHE A 202 -0.31 6.97 10.99
CA PHE A 202 0.22 6.22 12.15
C PHE A 202 1.73 5.92 12.06
N GLU A 203 2.40 6.35 10.99
CA GLU A 203 3.79 6.02 10.65
C GLU A 203 4.76 6.45 11.75
N PHE A 204 4.64 7.70 12.23
CA PHE A 204 5.55 8.23 13.24
C PHE A 204 5.54 7.40 14.52
N ARG A 205 4.35 7.03 15.01
CA ARG A 205 4.18 6.24 16.23
C ARG A 205 4.79 4.85 16.09
N VAL A 206 4.54 4.18 14.96
CA VAL A 206 5.13 2.89 14.62
C VAL A 206 6.66 2.98 14.54
N PHE A 207 7.19 3.98 13.83
CA PHE A 207 8.63 4.15 13.70
C PHE A 207 9.31 4.50 15.02
N LYS A 208 8.70 5.35 15.84
CA LYS A 208 9.25 5.76 17.14
C LYS A 208 9.48 4.55 18.03
N GLN A 209 8.49 3.66 18.08
CA GLN A 209 8.66 2.40 18.79
C GLN A 209 9.69 1.51 18.13
N PHE A 210 9.57 1.27 16.82
CA PHE A 210 10.46 0.37 16.08
C PHE A 210 11.92 0.72 16.31
N PHE A 211 12.32 1.98 16.14
CA PHE A 211 13.71 2.39 16.32
C PHE A 211 14.17 2.40 17.78
N SER A 212 13.25 2.51 18.75
CA SER A 212 13.60 2.44 20.17
C SER A 212 13.92 1.01 20.65
N THR A 213 13.37 -0.02 19.99
CA THR A 213 13.50 -1.42 20.44
C THR A 213 14.21 -2.33 19.45
N ALA A 214 14.21 -2.01 18.15
CA ALA A 214 14.76 -2.88 17.13
C ALA A 214 16.31 -2.83 17.11
N PRO A 215 16.98 -3.98 16.99
CA PRO A 215 18.41 -3.98 16.73
C PRO A 215 18.69 -3.39 15.34
N LYS A 216 19.78 -2.62 15.19
CA LYS A 216 20.14 -2.00 13.91
C LYS A 216 20.23 -2.99 12.74
N SER A 217 20.52 -4.27 13.01
CA SER A 217 20.58 -5.33 11.99
C SER A 217 19.27 -5.57 11.23
N ILE A 218 18.12 -5.22 11.83
CA ILE A 218 16.80 -5.37 11.18
C ILE A 218 16.29 -4.06 10.57
N PHE A 219 17.02 -2.95 10.72
CA PHE A 219 16.61 -1.67 10.13
C PHE A 219 16.46 -1.84 8.61
N PRO A 220 15.35 -1.36 8.02
CA PRO A 220 15.16 -1.44 6.59
C PRO A 220 16.30 -0.75 5.83
N GLU A 221 16.87 -1.41 4.81
CA GLU A 221 17.85 -0.75 3.94
C GLU A 221 17.21 0.40 3.14
N TRP A 222 15.99 0.15 2.63
CA TRP A 222 15.16 1.12 1.92
C TRP A 222 13.80 1.27 2.60
N ILE A 223 13.29 2.50 2.63
CA ILE A 223 11.94 2.83 3.11
C ILE A 223 11.22 3.68 2.08
N LEU A 224 10.06 3.23 1.60
CA LEU A 224 9.07 4.05 0.91
C LEU A 224 7.97 4.39 1.91
N VAL A 225 7.90 5.65 2.32
CA VAL A 225 6.99 6.12 3.37
C VAL A 225 6.05 7.17 2.80
N GLU A 226 4.76 7.09 3.15
CA GLU A 226 3.82 8.19 2.91
C GLU A 226 4.12 9.35 3.87
N ASP A 227 4.33 10.53 3.31
CA ASP A 227 4.51 11.82 4.00
C ASP A 227 3.30 12.70 3.69
N ASN A 228 2.21 12.40 4.39
CA ASN A 228 0.98 13.17 4.31
C ASN A 228 0.83 14.08 5.54
N PRO A 229 1.23 15.37 5.46
CA PRO A 229 1.24 16.27 6.61
C PRO A 229 -0.16 16.58 7.16
N THR A 230 -1.22 16.22 6.44
CA THR A 230 -2.60 16.45 6.87
C THR A 230 -3.16 15.35 7.78
N LEU A 231 -2.49 14.20 7.84
CA LEU A 231 -2.92 13.03 8.61
C LEU A 231 -2.08 12.78 9.85
N VAL A 232 -1.11 13.65 10.16
CA VAL A 232 -0.17 13.42 11.26
C VAL A 232 -0.79 13.84 12.59
N GLN A 233 -0.85 12.89 13.53
CA GLN A 233 -1.29 13.17 14.90
C GLN A 233 -0.13 13.60 15.81
N GLU A 234 1.05 13.01 15.61
CA GLU A 234 2.23 13.23 16.46
C GLU A 234 3.51 13.22 15.62
N GLY A 235 4.42 14.15 15.95
CA GLY A 235 5.77 14.19 15.37
C GLY A 235 5.80 14.32 13.84
N ASN A 236 6.88 13.84 13.24
CA ASN A 236 7.05 13.77 11.79
C ASN A 236 7.88 12.53 11.45
N ALA A 237 7.33 11.62 10.64
CA ALA A 237 7.99 10.36 10.31
C ALA A 237 9.30 10.58 9.54
N ILE A 238 9.36 11.57 8.65
CA ILE A 238 10.57 11.91 7.88
C ILE A 238 11.68 12.41 8.81
N ASP A 239 11.37 13.33 9.73
CA ASP A 239 12.36 13.83 10.69
C ASP A 239 12.92 12.71 11.57
N LEU A 240 12.04 11.77 11.98
CA LEU A 240 12.46 10.61 12.74
C LEU A 240 13.37 9.68 11.93
N LEU A 241 13.07 9.45 10.65
CA LEU A 241 13.92 8.68 9.75
C LEU A 241 15.29 9.34 9.56
N LEU A 242 15.33 10.65 9.34
CA LEU A 242 16.58 11.42 9.23
C LEU A 242 17.42 11.30 10.51
N ALA A 243 16.80 11.39 11.69
CA ALA A 243 17.48 11.22 12.97
C ALA A 243 18.06 9.81 13.18
N HIS A 244 17.54 8.80 12.48
CA HIS A 244 18.02 7.42 12.53
C HIS A 244 18.92 7.06 11.34
N GLY A 245 19.48 8.05 10.65
CA GLY A 245 20.47 7.84 9.59
C GLY A 245 19.88 7.46 8.24
N TYR A 246 18.60 7.72 8.00
CA TYR A 246 18.05 7.64 6.65
C TYR A 246 18.30 8.94 5.89
N LEU A 247 18.54 8.84 4.59
CA LEU A 247 18.70 9.98 3.68
C LEU A 247 17.60 9.98 2.63
N LEU A 248 17.11 11.17 2.28
CA LEU A 248 16.16 11.33 1.18
C LEU A 248 16.85 11.00 -0.14
N TYR A 249 16.38 9.94 -0.78
CA TYR A 249 16.91 9.48 -2.05
C TYR A 249 16.02 9.94 -3.22
N LYS A 250 14.69 9.91 -3.04
CA LYS A 250 13.74 10.40 -4.05
C LYS A 250 12.45 10.90 -3.41
N ASP A 251 11.92 12.00 -3.95
CA ASP A 251 10.60 12.54 -3.61
C ASP A 251 9.63 12.34 -4.78
N PHE A 252 8.48 11.71 -4.49
CA PHE A 252 7.41 11.43 -5.45
C PHE A 252 6.14 12.25 -5.20
N GLY A 253 6.16 13.22 -4.28
CA GLY A 253 4.98 13.94 -3.82
C GLY A 253 4.65 13.53 -2.40
N LEU A 254 3.55 12.78 -2.20
CA LEU A 254 3.23 12.25 -0.88
C LEU A 254 4.21 11.15 -0.47
N ASN A 255 4.69 10.31 -1.39
CA ASN A 255 5.65 9.26 -1.05
C ASN A 255 7.10 9.74 -1.09
N LYS A 256 7.88 9.35 -0.08
CA LYS A 256 9.33 9.59 0.03
C LYS A 256 10.08 8.27 0.05
N LEU A 257 11.07 8.14 -0.82
CA LEU A 257 12.00 7.02 -0.81
C LEU A 257 13.27 7.42 -0.05
N MET A 258 13.54 6.69 1.01
CA MET A 258 14.60 6.93 1.97
C MET A 258 15.56 5.74 1.97
N LYS A 259 16.87 5.98 2.12
CA LYS A 259 17.89 4.94 2.21
C LYS A 259 18.67 5.08 3.50
N HIS A 260 18.90 3.98 4.21
CA HIS A 260 19.76 3.99 5.40
C HIS A 260 21.22 4.27 4.98
N SER A 261 21.90 5.17 5.70
CA SER A 261 23.26 5.64 5.38
C SER A 261 24.37 4.80 6.01
N ALA A 262 24.04 3.69 6.66
CA ALA A 262 24.98 2.82 7.36
C ALA A 262 24.73 1.33 7.06
#